data_AF-A0A7X9BJA8-F1
#
_entry.id   AF-A0A7X9BJA8-F1
#
_cell.length_a   1.000
_cell.length_b   1.000
_cell.length_c   1.000
_cell.angle_alpha   90.00
_cell.angle_beta   90.00
_cell.angle_gamma   90.00
#
_symmetry.space_group_name_H-M   'P 1'
#
loop_
_entity.id
_entity.type
_entity.pdbx_description
1 polymer ?
#
loop_
_entity_poly.entity_id
_entity_poly.type
_entity_poly.pdbx_seq_one_letter_code
_entity_poly.pdbx_strand_id
1 'polypeptide(L)'
;MIDRVKQVFRAFQDFIANLTYSILQKTGLDVFYKKYPKRFFTVLSIILVALFLSVTVYGKVFIKKAVIPQREIYNFDLDQDLLPPAEPLFREEYYLSREQKEKWSDEDIQEWFTIPNEYMIEKLHDDNTRLIQGIMEGSP
;
A
#
# COMPACT_ATOMS: atom_id res chain seq x y z
N MET A 1 -14.27 22.37 -9.40
CA MET A 1 -13.02 21.56 -9.44
C MET A 1 -11.83 22.35 -9.99
N ILE A 2 -11.99 23.08 -11.10
CA ILE A 2 -10.93 23.89 -11.75
C ILE A 2 -10.32 24.98 -10.84
N ASP A 3 -11.12 25.64 -9.99
CA ASP A 3 -10.61 26.72 -9.14
C ASP A 3 -9.73 26.24 -7.97
N ARG A 4 -10.01 25.04 -7.43
CA ARG A 4 -9.17 24.42 -6.40
C ARG A 4 -7.81 24.03 -6.96
N VAL A 5 -7.76 23.54 -8.20
CA VAL A 5 -6.50 23.23 -8.90
C VAL A 5 -5.67 24.49 -9.12
N LYS A 6 -6.28 25.59 -9.55
CA LYS A 6 -5.59 26.89 -9.69
C LYS A 6 -5.08 27.42 -8.36
N GLN A 7 -5.84 27.26 -7.28
CA GLN A 7 -5.43 27.69 -5.95
C GLN A 7 -4.23 26.89 -5.43
N VAL A 8 -4.24 25.56 -5.60
CA VAL A 8 -3.11 24.70 -5.26
C VAL A 8 -1.87 25.07 -6.08
N PHE A 9 -2.04 25.35 -7.38
CA PHE A 9 -0.94 25.76 -8.23
C PHE A 9 -0.33 27.10 -7.80
N ARG A 10 -1.16 28.09 -7.43
CA ARG A 10 -0.67 29.37 -6.89
C ARG A 10 0.05 29.20 -5.55
N ALA A 11 -0.53 28.43 -4.63
CA ALA A 11 0.11 28.14 -3.34
C ALA A 11 1.47 27.43 -3.52
N PHE A 12 1.56 26.53 -4.51
CA PHE A 12 2.83 25.89 -4.86
C PHE A 12 3.83 26.90 -5.45
N GLN A 13 3.39 27.78 -6.35
CA GLN A 13 4.26 28.84 -6.89
C GLN A 13 4.79 29.75 -5.79
N ASP A 14 3.94 30.17 -4.84
CA ASP A 14 4.33 31.00 -3.71
C ASP A 14 5.30 30.28 -2.77
N PHE A 15 5.08 28.99 -2.52
CA PHE A 15 6.01 28.15 -1.76
C PHE A 15 7.38 28.07 -2.43
N ILE A 16 7.42 27.80 -3.74
CA ILE A 16 8.67 27.75 -4.49
C ILE A 16 9.37 29.12 -4.45
N ALA A 17 8.65 30.22 -4.67
CA ALA A 17 9.22 31.57 -4.61
C ALA A 17 9.84 31.88 -3.24
N ASN A 18 9.12 31.57 -2.15
CA ASN A 18 9.60 31.75 -0.78
C ASN A 18 10.80 30.85 -0.46
N LEU A 19 10.77 29.60 -0.91
CA LEU A 19 11.89 28.67 -0.74
C LEU A 19 13.12 29.19 -1.48
N THR A 20 12.96 29.65 -2.73
CA THR A 20 14.06 30.19 -3.53
C THR A 20 14.66 31.41 -2.85
N TYR A 21 13.83 32.36 -2.39
CA TYR A 21 14.28 33.56 -1.69
C TYR A 21 15.05 33.21 -0.40
N SER A 22 14.49 32.31 0.42
CA SER A 22 15.12 31.92 1.69
C SER A 22 16.47 31.20 1.49
N ILE A 23 16.59 30.36 0.47
CA ILE A 23 17.84 29.68 0.13
C ILE A 23 18.84 30.71 -0.39
N LEU A 24 18.45 31.54 -1.36
CA LEU A 24 19.35 32.52 -1.99
C LEU A 24 19.97 33.47 -0.96
N GLN A 25 19.16 33.95 0.00
CA GLN A 25 19.59 34.90 1.02
C GLN A 25 20.44 34.24 2.11
N LYS A 26 20.09 33.03 2.57
CA LYS A 26 20.83 32.36 3.65
C LYS A 26 22.17 31.80 3.22
N THR A 27 22.33 31.39 1.96
CA THR A 27 23.57 30.77 1.47
C THR A 27 24.46 31.73 0.68
N GLY A 28 24.08 33.01 0.51
CA GLY A 28 24.83 33.99 -0.29
C GLY A 28 24.97 33.60 -1.77
N LEU A 29 24.04 32.78 -2.26
CA LEU A 29 24.06 32.26 -3.63
C LEU A 29 23.70 33.35 -4.65
N ASP A 30 23.07 34.43 -4.19
CA ASP A 30 22.67 35.58 -4.97
C ASP A 30 23.88 36.31 -5.59
N VAL A 31 24.97 36.44 -4.83
CA VAL A 31 26.22 37.05 -5.30
C VAL A 31 26.88 36.16 -6.36
N PHE A 32 26.85 34.84 -6.17
CA PHE A 32 27.48 33.89 -7.09
C PHE A 32 26.69 33.74 -8.40
N TYR A 33 25.36 33.68 -8.34
CA TYR A 33 24.49 33.67 -9.51
C TYR A 33 24.66 34.91 -10.39
N LYS A 34 24.71 36.10 -9.77
CA LYS A 34 24.93 37.37 -10.48
C LYS A 34 26.32 37.47 -11.09
N LYS A 35 27.34 36.94 -10.41
CA LYS A 35 28.75 37.04 -10.85
C LYS A 35 29.12 36.03 -11.94
N TYR A 36 28.57 34.81 -11.89
CA TYR A 36 28.89 33.75 -12.85
C TYR A 36 27.65 32.96 -13.30
N PRO A 37 26.72 33.60 -14.04
CA PRO A 37 25.44 32.98 -14.38
C PRO A 37 25.61 31.70 -15.20
N LYS A 38 26.52 31.71 -16.19
CA LYS A 38 26.76 30.53 -17.06
C LYS A 38 27.27 29.33 -16.26
N ARG A 39 28.26 29.53 -15.38
CA ARG A 39 28.85 28.43 -14.57
C ARG A 39 27.88 27.92 -13.52
N PHE A 40 27.06 28.81 -12.96
CA PHE A 40 26.01 28.43 -12.01
C PHE A 40 25.03 27.43 -12.62
N PHE A 41 24.49 27.73 -13.81
CA PHE A 41 23.58 26.81 -14.51
C PHE A 41 24.27 25.52 -14.93
N THR A 42 25.55 25.55 -15.30
CA THR A 42 26.31 24.33 -15.61
C THR A 42 26.42 23.42 -14.38
N VAL A 43 26.83 23.97 -13.23
CA VAL A 43 26.97 23.21 -11.98
C VAL A 43 25.61 22.69 -11.51
N LEU A 44 24.56 23.52 -11.57
CA LEU A 44 23.20 23.11 -11.21
C LEU A 44 22.69 21.98 -12.10
N SER A 45 22.95 22.06 -13.41
CA SER A 45 22.60 21.01 -14.37
C SER A 45 23.31 19.69 -14.06
N ILE A 46 24.62 19.74 -13.76
CA ILE A 46 25.40 18.55 -13.38
C ILE A 46 24.84 17.91 -12.11
N ILE A 47 24.52 18.73 -11.09
CA ILE A 47 23.93 18.23 -9.83
C ILE A 47 22.57 17.56 -10.10
N LEU A 48 21.74 18.16 -10.95
CA LEU A 48 20.41 17.63 -11.27
C LEU A 48 20.48 16.31 -12.04
N VAL A 49 21.43 16.19 -12.99
CA VAL A 49 21.71 14.93 -13.70
C VAL A 49 22.26 13.86 -12.74
N ALA A 50 23.18 14.22 -11.84
CA ALA A 50 23.71 13.30 -10.84
C ALA A 50 22.62 12.80 -9.88
N LEU A 51 21.71 13.68 -9.47
CA LEU A 51 20.58 13.32 -8.62
C LEU A 51 19.59 12.41 -9.36
N PHE A 52 19.30 12.69 -10.63
CA PHE A 52 18.47 11.83 -11.47
C PHE A 52 19.08 10.42 -11.60
N LEU A 53 20.37 10.32 -11.92
CA LEU A 53 21.08 9.05 -12.00
C LEU A 53 21.07 8.31 -10.65
N SER A 54 21.32 9.01 -9.54
CA SER A 54 21.23 8.44 -8.19
C SER A 54 19.85 7.83 -7.93
N VAL A 55 18.76 8.57 -8.16
CA VAL A 55 17.39 8.06 -7.99
C VAL A 55 17.10 6.87 -8.90
N THR A 56 17.61 6.82 -10.13
CA THR A 56 17.40 5.65 -11.00
C THR A 56 18.15 4.40 -10.53
N VAL A 57 19.35 4.56 -9.99
CA VAL A 57 20.15 3.46 -9.44
C VAL A 57 19.51 2.95 -8.15
N TYR A 58 19.20 3.85 -7.20
CA TYR A 58 18.54 3.49 -5.95
C TYR A 58 17.11 2.99 -6.17
N GLY A 59 16.39 3.53 -7.14
CA GLY A 59 15.05 3.08 -7.51
C GLY A 59 15.04 1.64 -8.01
N LYS A 60 16.04 1.23 -8.81
CA LYS A 60 16.19 -0.18 -9.21
C LYS A 60 16.56 -1.12 -8.04
N VAL A 61 17.23 -0.60 -7.01
CA VAL A 61 17.60 -1.38 -5.81
C VAL A 61 16.42 -1.49 -4.82
N PHE A 62 15.56 -0.46 -4.72
CA PHE A 62 14.39 -0.46 -3.84
C PHE A 62 13.12 -1.05 -4.45
N ILE A 63 13.01 -1.09 -5.78
CA ILE A 63 12.02 -1.93 -6.45
C ILE A 63 12.51 -3.36 -6.33
N LYS A 64 12.30 -3.96 -5.15
CA LYS A 64 12.19 -5.41 -5.04
C LYS A 64 11.20 -5.79 -6.14
N LYS A 65 11.63 -6.56 -7.14
CA LYS A 65 10.70 -7.19 -8.07
C LYS A 65 9.61 -7.76 -7.18
N ALA A 66 8.38 -7.25 -7.31
CA ALA A 66 7.25 -7.92 -6.73
C ALA A 66 7.33 -9.32 -7.33
N VAL A 67 7.80 -10.28 -6.52
CA VAL A 67 7.76 -11.68 -6.88
C VAL A 67 6.28 -11.94 -6.91
N ILE A 68 5.68 -11.79 -8.11
CA ILE A 68 4.37 -12.33 -8.38
C ILE A 68 4.57 -13.80 -8.03
N PRO A 69 3.93 -14.30 -6.95
CA PRO A 69 4.06 -15.71 -6.62
C PRO A 69 3.61 -16.44 -7.88
N GLN A 70 4.56 -17.10 -8.53
CA GLN A 70 4.26 -17.95 -9.66
C GLN A 70 3.27 -18.95 -9.08
N ARG A 71 1.99 -18.87 -9.48
CA ARG A 71 1.00 -19.87 -9.08
C ARG A 71 1.62 -21.19 -9.47
N GLU A 72 2.00 -21.99 -8.48
CA GLU A 72 2.31 -23.39 -8.70
C GLU A 72 1.03 -23.95 -9.32
N ILE A 73 1.09 -24.23 -10.62
CA ILE A 73 0.05 -24.96 -11.30
C ILE A 73 0.21 -26.38 -10.76
N TYR A 74 -0.53 -26.69 -9.70
CA TYR A 74 -0.65 -28.05 -9.22
C TYR A 74 -1.33 -28.85 -10.33
N ASN A 75 -0.53 -29.58 -11.10
CA ASN A 75 -1.04 -30.63 -11.96
C ASN A 75 -1.48 -31.76 -11.03
N PHE A 76 -2.77 -31.81 -10.74
CA PHE A 76 -3.37 -32.95 -10.07
C PHE A 76 -3.40 -34.10 -11.08
N ASP A 77 -2.46 -35.04 -10.95
CA ASP A 77 -2.56 -36.30 -11.68
C ASP A 77 -3.76 -37.08 -11.13
N LEU A 78 -4.64 -37.52 -12.03
CA LEU A 78 -5.88 -38.21 -11.67
C LEU A 78 -5.64 -39.57 -10.99
N ASP A 79 -4.42 -40.10 -11.13
CA ASP A 79 -3.97 -41.37 -10.56
C ASP A 79 -3.38 -41.23 -9.14
N GLN A 80 -3.44 -40.03 -8.55
CA GLN A 80 -3.02 -39.83 -7.15
C GLN A 80 -4.08 -40.38 -6.20
N ASP A 81 -3.68 -41.32 -5.34
CA ASP A 81 -4.51 -41.76 -4.23
C ASP A 81 -4.89 -40.54 -3.37
N LEU A 82 -6.18 -40.20 -3.35
CA LEU A 82 -6.74 -39.14 -2.53
C LEU A 82 -6.64 -39.58 -1.05
N LEU A 83 -5.49 -39.35 -0.45
CA LEU A 83 -5.32 -39.54 0.97
C LEU A 83 -6.10 -38.43 1.69
N PRO A 84 -7.09 -38.76 2.53
CA PRO A 84 -7.71 -37.75 3.37
C PRO A 84 -6.61 -37.12 4.23
N PRO A 85 -6.66 -35.80 4.47
CA PRO A 85 -5.74 -35.17 5.41
C PRO A 85 -5.84 -35.92 6.73
N ALA A 86 -4.69 -36.15 7.37
CA ALA A 86 -4.66 -36.83 8.67
C ALA A 86 -5.61 -36.13 9.63
N GLU A 87 -6.42 -36.92 10.34
CA GLU A 87 -7.32 -36.37 11.36
C GLU A 87 -6.50 -35.49 12.32
N PRO A 88 -7.01 -34.29 12.67
CA PRO A 88 -6.33 -33.44 13.62
C PRO A 88 -6.13 -34.24 14.91
N LEU A 89 -4.87 -34.37 15.35
CA LEU A 89 -4.55 -35.09 16.58
C LEU A 89 -5.40 -34.54 17.72
N PHE A 90 -6.25 -35.40 18.29
CA PHE A 90 -7.10 -35.04 19.42
C PHE A 90 -6.22 -34.75 20.63
N ARG A 91 -5.95 -33.46 20.88
CA ARG A 91 -5.25 -33.03 22.09
C ARG A 91 -6.25 -32.91 23.24
N GLU A 92 -6.42 -34.01 23.98
CA GLU A 92 -7.28 -34.12 25.16
C GLU A 92 -7.18 -32.89 26.08
N GLU A 93 -5.96 -32.37 26.24
CA GLU A 93 -5.62 -31.24 27.09
C GLU A 93 -6.43 -29.96 26.82
N TYR A 94 -6.74 -29.65 25.55
CA TYR A 94 -7.44 -28.41 25.18
C TYR A 94 -8.95 -28.60 25.07
N TYR A 95 -9.39 -29.75 24.54
CA TYR A 95 -10.81 -30.00 24.28
C TYR A 95 -11.59 -30.38 25.55
N LEU A 96 -10.93 -31.05 26.52
CA LEU A 96 -11.56 -31.51 27.76
C LEU A 96 -11.41 -30.55 28.94
N SER A 97 -10.47 -29.61 28.86
CA SER A 97 -10.28 -28.59 29.91
C SER A 97 -11.26 -27.42 29.81
N ARG A 98 -11.89 -27.24 28.65
CA ARG A 98 -12.86 -26.17 28.45
C ARG A 98 -14.22 -26.57 29.05
N GLU A 99 -14.73 -25.74 29.96
CA GLU A 99 -16.12 -25.85 30.40
C GLU A 99 -17.06 -25.60 29.21
N GLN A 100 -17.81 -26.62 28.81
CA GLN A 100 -18.82 -26.48 27.77
C GLN A 100 -20.06 -25.81 28.34
N LYS A 101 -20.23 -24.51 28.04
CA LYS A 101 -21.45 -23.78 28.33
C LYS A 101 -22.53 -24.16 27.30
N GLU A 102 -23.74 -24.51 27.77
CA GLU A 102 -24.89 -24.84 26.89
C GLU A 102 -25.32 -23.63 26.04
N LYS A 103 -25.18 -22.43 26.59
CA LYS A 103 -25.44 -21.16 25.92
C LYS A 103 -24.33 -20.19 26.23
N TRP A 104 -24.02 -19.33 25.27
CA TRP A 104 -23.09 -18.24 25.47
C TRP A 104 -23.77 -17.18 26.33
N SER A 105 -23.04 -16.67 27.31
CA SER A 105 -23.50 -15.51 28.09
C SER A 105 -23.38 -14.24 27.24
N ASP A 106 -24.11 -13.19 27.60
CA ASP A 106 -24.01 -11.90 26.92
C ASP A 106 -22.58 -11.33 27.03
N GLU A 107 -21.88 -11.62 28.14
CA GLU A 107 -20.48 -11.29 28.33
C GLU A 107 -19.57 -12.05 27.36
N ASP A 108 -19.79 -13.36 27.16
CA ASP A 108 -19.04 -14.15 26.17
C ASP A 108 -19.29 -13.59 24.75
N ILE A 109 -20.52 -13.18 24.45
CA ILE A 109 -20.86 -12.61 23.13
C ILE A 109 -20.10 -11.30 22.91
N GLN A 110 -20.01 -10.44 23.91
CA GLN A 110 -19.29 -9.17 23.79
C GLN A 110 -17.76 -9.32 23.78
N GLU A 111 -17.22 -10.32 24.48
CA GLU A 111 -15.79 -10.61 24.51
C GLU A 111 -15.30 -11.14 23.15
N TRP A 112 -16.05 -12.06 22.57
CA TRP A 112 -15.62 -12.82 21.39
C TRP A 112 -16.19 -12.29 20.08
N PHE A 113 -17.27 -11.50 20.11
CA PHE A 113 -17.89 -10.93 18.93
C PHE A 113 -18.03 -9.41 19.02
N THR A 114 -17.86 -8.77 17.88
CA THR A 114 -18.16 -7.34 17.69
C THR A 114 -19.46 -7.21 16.92
N ILE A 115 -20.41 -6.45 17.43
CA ILE A 115 -21.64 -6.12 16.70
C ILE A 115 -21.24 -5.25 15.49
N PRO A 116 -21.55 -5.67 14.25
CA PRO A 116 -21.16 -4.92 13.08
C PRO A 116 -21.86 -3.58 13.03
N ASN A 117 -21.14 -2.53 12.63
CA ASN A 117 -21.74 -1.23 12.36
C ASN A 117 -22.29 -1.17 10.92
N GLU A 118 -23.10 -0.15 10.63
CA GLU A 118 -23.75 0.04 9.32
C GLU A 118 -22.74 0.05 8.17
N TYR A 119 -21.58 0.67 8.36
CA TYR A 119 -20.48 0.67 7.39
C TYR A 119 -19.94 -0.74 7.09
N MET A 120 -19.79 -1.60 8.09
CA MET A 120 -19.35 -2.98 7.90
C MET A 120 -20.36 -3.80 7.09
N ILE A 121 -21.66 -3.54 7.30
CA ILE A 121 -22.73 -4.19 6.54
C ILE A 121 -22.74 -3.71 5.08
N GLU A 122 -22.63 -2.40 4.85
CA GLU A 122 -22.55 -1.83 3.50
C GLU A 122 -21.32 -2.34 2.75
N LYS A 123 -20.16 -2.35 3.41
CA LYS A 123 -18.93 -2.89 2.83
C LYS A 123 -19.05 -4.37 2.47
N LEU A 124 -19.66 -5.18 3.33
CA LEU A 124 -19.92 -6.59 3.04
C LEU A 124 -20.86 -6.77 1.84
N HIS A 125 -21.88 -5.92 1.72
CA HIS A 125 -22.77 -5.91 0.57
C HIS A 125 -22.04 -5.59 -0.74
N ASP A 126 -21.18 -4.57 -0.74
CA ASP A 126 -20.39 -4.17 -1.90
C ASP A 126 -19.39 -5.26 -2.31
N ASP A 127 -18.70 -5.86 -1.34
CA ASP A 127 -17.73 -6.93 -1.60
C ASP A 127 -18.43 -8.19 -2.15
N ASN A 128 -19.60 -8.56 -1.61
CA ASN A 128 -20.40 -9.65 -2.15
C ASN A 128 -20.91 -9.36 -3.58
N THR A 129 -21.36 -8.14 -3.83
CA THR A 129 -21.83 -7.72 -5.17
C THR A 129 -20.69 -7.81 -6.19
N ARG A 130 -19.49 -7.37 -5.82
CA ARG A 130 -18.29 -7.47 -6.66
C ARG A 130 -17.90 -8.93 -6.93
N LEU A 131 -17.97 -9.80 -5.93
CA LEU A 131 -17.70 -11.24 -6.10
C LEU A 131 -18.69 -11.87 -7.07
N ILE A 132 -19.99 -11.58 -6.93
CA ILE A 132 -21.04 -12.08 -7.83
C ILE A 132 -20.79 -11.58 -9.25
N GLN A 133 -20.50 -10.29 -9.43
CA GLN A 133 -20.17 -9.73 -10.74
C GLN A 133 -18.94 -10.42 -11.36
N GLY A 134 -17.88 -10.65 -10.58
CA GLY A 134 -16.70 -11.37 -11.05
C GLY A 134 -16.99 -12.83 -11.47
N ILE A 135 -17.91 -13.51 -10.79
CA ILE A 135 -18.36 -14.85 -11.20
C ILE A 135 -19.18 -14.78 -12.49
N MET A 136 -20.08 -13.81 -12.61
CA MET A 136 -20.94 -13.62 -13.80
C MET A 136 -20.16 -13.19 -15.04
N GLU A 137 -19.16 -12.32 -14.89
CA GLU A 137 -18.29 -11.87 -15.98
C GLU A 137 -17.24 -12.94 -16.38
N GLY A 138 -16.91 -13.85 -15.47
CA GLY A 138 -16.02 -15.00 -15.70
C GLY A 138 -16.72 -16.26 -16.21
N SER A 139 -18.05 -16.24 -16.31
CA SER A 139 -18.85 -17.31 -16.91
C SER A 139 -19.09 -16.99 -18.40
N PRO A 140 -18.83 -17.94 -19.33
CA PRO A 140 -19.10 -17.74 -20.75
C PRO A 140 -20.59 -17.58 -21.09
#